data_AF-T1A820-F1
#
_entry.id   AF-T1A820-F1
#
_cell.length_a   1.000
_cell.length_b   1.000
_cell.length_c   1.000
_cell.angle_alpha   90.00
_cell.angle_beta   90.00
_cell.angle_gamma   90.00
#
_symmetry.space_group_name_H-M   'P 1'
#
loop_
_entity.id
_entity.type
_entity.pdbx_description
1 polymer ?
#
loop_
_entity_poly.entity_id
_entity_poly.type
_entity_poly.pdbx_seq_one_letter_code
_entity_poly.pdbx_strand_id
1 'polypeptide(L)'
;MRHRYRLDEPGAQVEIVERDDGVIELHPLLAHRADQAWFWTTRWQAMESEAEQDIAAGRVTTFETADEFVADVEREAAERGLA
;
A
#
# COMPACT_ATOMS: atom_id res chain seq x y z
N MET A 1 -19.27 -12.65 -9.86
CA MET A 1 -19.65 -12.05 -8.56
C MET A 1 -18.56 -12.23 -7.51
N ARG A 2 -18.09 -13.46 -7.21
CA ARG A 2 -17.00 -13.70 -6.24
C ARG A 2 -15.70 -12.93 -6.53
N HIS A 3 -15.32 -12.89 -7.80
CA HIS A 3 -14.13 -12.19 -8.28
C HIS A 3 -14.13 -10.67 -8.03
N ARG A 4 -15.30 -10.01 -8.09
CA ARG A 4 -15.43 -8.54 -7.88
C ARG A 4 -14.99 -8.11 -6.48
N TYR A 5 -15.03 -9.03 -5.53
CA TYR A 5 -14.70 -8.76 -4.14
C TYR A 5 -13.61 -9.69 -3.59
N ARG A 6 -12.83 -10.30 -4.49
CA ARG A 6 -11.68 -11.14 -4.18
C ARG A 6 -12.00 -12.33 -3.27
N LEU A 7 -13.25 -12.84 -3.30
CA LEU A 7 -13.68 -13.98 -2.47
C LEU A 7 -13.19 -15.34 -2.95
N ASP A 8 -12.55 -15.39 -4.10
CA ASP A 8 -11.91 -16.53 -4.73
C ASP A 8 -10.42 -16.67 -4.36
N GLU A 9 -9.85 -15.72 -3.61
CA GLU A 9 -8.45 -15.75 -3.19
C GLU A 9 -8.25 -16.41 -1.80
N PRO A 10 -7.17 -17.18 -1.59
CA PRO A 10 -6.83 -17.69 -0.26
C PRO A 10 -6.61 -16.53 0.74
N GLY A 11 -7.34 -16.56 1.85
CA GLY A 11 -7.31 -15.48 2.86
C GLY A 11 -8.39 -14.40 2.66
N ALA A 12 -9.25 -14.54 1.65
CA ALA A 12 -10.43 -13.71 1.50
C ALA A 12 -11.32 -13.78 2.74
N GLN A 13 -11.72 -12.61 3.25
CA GLN A 13 -12.52 -12.50 4.45
C GLN A 13 -13.96 -12.20 4.06
N VAL A 14 -14.89 -12.86 4.74
CA VAL A 14 -16.32 -12.61 4.61
C VAL A 14 -16.92 -12.49 6.00
N GLU A 15 -17.87 -11.59 6.14
CA GLU A 15 -18.84 -11.68 7.22
C GLU A 15 -19.96 -12.63 6.80
N ILE A 16 -20.40 -13.47 7.73
CA ILE A 16 -21.47 -14.46 7.54
C ILE A 16 -22.66 -14.04 8.38
N VAL A 17 -23.83 -13.90 7.74
CA VAL A 17 -25.10 -13.62 8.42
C VAL A 17 -26.09 -14.74 8.10
N GLU A 18 -26.62 -15.37 9.13
CA GLU A 18 -27.73 -16.32 9.01
C GLU A 18 -29.05 -15.58 9.26
N ARG A 19 -30.01 -15.76 8.34
CA ARG A 19 -31.34 -15.15 8.43
C ARG A 19 -32.37 -16.15 8.95
N ASP A 20 -33.46 -15.63 9.50
CA ASP A 20 -34.57 -16.44 10.04
C ASP A 20 -35.26 -17.34 9.01
N ASP A 21 -35.13 -17.03 7.72
CA ASP A 21 -35.62 -17.85 6.60
C ASP A 21 -34.63 -18.92 6.12
N GLY A 22 -33.51 -19.09 6.83
CA GLY A 22 -32.47 -20.09 6.56
C GLY A 22 -31.51 -19.70 5.44
N VAL A 23 -31.55 -18.44 4.97
CA VAL A 23 -30.59 -17.92 3.98
C VAL A 23 -29.29 -17.51 4.66
N ILE A 24 -28.15 -17.90 4.07
CA ILE A 24 -26.81 -17.45 4.49
C ILE A 24 -26.33 -16.35 3.53
N GLU A 25 -26.05 -15.17 4.07
CA GLU A 25 -25.48 -14.04 3.33
C GLU A 25 -23.96 -13.95 3.59
N LEU A 26 -23.19 -13.74 2.52
CA LEU A 26 -21.74 -13.57 2.57
C LEU A 26 -21.38 -12.17 2.12
N HIS A 27 -20.96 -11.32 3.06
CA HIS A 27 -20.50 -9.98 2.77
C HIS A 27 -18.99 -9.98 2.55
N PRO A 28 -18.53 -9.62 1.35
CA PRO A 28 -17.11 -9.57 1.07
C PRO A 28 -16.39 -8.46 1.82
N LEU A 29 -15.23 -8.78 2.39
CA LEU A 29 -14.32 -7.83 3.01
C LEU A 29 -13.04 -7.79 2.15
N LEU A 30 -12.55 -6.59 1.81
CA LEU A 30 -11.28 -6.41 1.07
C LEU A 30 -10.11 -6.91 1.93
N ALA A 31 -9.72 -8.18 1.72
CA ALA A 31 -8.65 -8.81 2.47
C ALA A 31 -7.29 -8.47 1.85
N HIS A 32 -6.74 -7.31 2.21
CA HIS A 32 -5.29 -7.21 2.33
C HIS A 32 -4.88 -8.03 3.57
N ARG A 33 -3.67 -8.59 3.63
CA ARG A 33 -3.18 -9.09 4.93
C ARG A 33 -3.33 -7.92 5.92
N ALA A 34 -3.93 -8.16 7.07
CA ALA A 34 -4.30 -7.08 8.00
C ALA A 34 -3.09 -6.21 8.38
N ASP A 35 -1.90 -6.80 8.45
CA ASP A 35 -0.62 -6.13 8.71
C ASP A 35 -0.11 -5.26 7.55
N GLN A 36 -0.75 -5.30 6.38
CA GLN A 36 -0.45 -4.49 5.20
C GLN A 36 -1.61 -3.56 4.80
N ALA A 37 -2.68 -3.48 5.61
CA ALA A 37 -3.82 -2.62 5.34
C ALA A 37 -3.45 -1.12 5.36
N TRP A 38 -2.39 -0.76 6.09
CA TRP A 38 -1.91 0.64 6.21
C TRP A 38 -1.56 1.27 4.86
N PHE A 39 -1.00 0.48 3.92
CA PHE A 39 -0.63 0.93 2.58
C PHE A 39 -1.83 1.44 1.78
N TRP A 40 -3.01 0.88 2.04
CA TRP A 40 -4.25 1.18 1.31
C TRP A 40 -5.06 2.33 1.90
N THR A 41 -4.56 2.99 2.95
CA THR A 41 -5.21 4.19 3.48
C THR A 41 -5.13 5.34 2.48
N THR A 42 -6.12 6.24 2.49
CA THR A 42 -6.16 7.41 1.60
C THR A 42 -4.88 8.23 1.63
N ARG A 43 -4.27 8.38 2.82
CA ARG A 43 -3.00 9.09 2.99
C ARG A 43 -1.86 8.40 2.23
N TRP A 44 -1.69 7.09 2.41
CA TRP A 44 -0.62 6.34 1.77
C TRP A 44 -0.80 6.28 0.25
N GLN A 45 -2.03 6.12 -0.23
CA GLN A 45 -2.33 6.18 -1.67
C GLN A 45 -2.09 7.57 -2.27
N ALA A 46 -2.34 8.65 -1.49
CA ALA A 46 -2.02 10.01 -1.94
C ALA A 46 -0.51 10.24 -2.05
N MET A 47 0.27 9.78 -1.07
CA MET A 47 1.74 9.87 -1.10
C MET A 47 2.34 9.02 -2.22
N GLU A 48 1.79 7.83 -2.47
CA GLU A 48 2.19 6.98 -3.60
C GLU A 48 1.93 7.70 -4.94
N SER A 49 0.76 8.33 -5.08
CA SER A 49 0.45 9.09 -6.29
C SER A 49 1.37 10.30 -6.50
N GLU A 50 1.81 10.96 -5.43
CA GLU A 50 2.80 12.04 -5.48
C GLU A 50 4.17 11.52 -5.91
N ALA A 51 4.64 10.42 -5.30
CA ALA A 51 5.91 9.79 -5.65
C ALA A 51 5.95 9.36 -7.13
N GLU A 52 4.88 8.77 -7.65
CA GLU A 52 4.76 8.38 -9.06
C GLU A 52 4.85 9.60 -9.99
N GLN A 53 4.23 10.72 -9.61
CA GLN A 53 4.31 11.97 -10.37
C GLN A 53 5.72 12.56 -10.37
N ASP A 54 6.46 12.45 -9.26
CA ASP A 54 7.85 12.86 -9.18
C ASP A 54 8.75 12.02 -10.11
N ILE A 55 8.59 10.69 -10.08
CA ILE A 55 9.30 9.76 -10.97
C ILE A 55 9.01 10.10 -12.43
N ALA A 56 7.74 10.23 -12.81
CA ALA A 56 7.33 10.51 -14.18
C ALA A 56 7.86 11.87 -14.69
N ALA A 57 7.98 12.85 -13.79
CA ALA A 57 8.53 14.16 -14.11
C ALA A 57 10.06 14.22 -14.06
N GLY A 58 10.75 13.12 -13.73
CA GLY A 58 12.20 13.09 -13.56
C GLY A 58 12.69 13.87 -12.34
N ARG A 59 11.83 14.12 -11.35
CA ARG A 59 12.19 14.72 -10.05
C ARG A 59 12.79 13.67 -9.11
N VAL A 60 13.74 12.91 -9.63
CA VAL A 60 14.41 11.81 -8.93
C VAL A 60 15.89 11.85 -9.21
N THR A 61 16.69 11.41 -8.24
CA THR A 61 18.13 11.21 -8.39
C THR A 61 18.41 9.71 -8.43
N THR A 62 19.17 9.26 -9.43
CA THR A 62 19.57 7.86 -9.58
C THR A 62 21.05 7.70 -9.25
N PHE A 63 21.40 6.59 -8.62
CA PHE A 63 22.77 6.24 -8.27
C PHE A 63 23.12 4.87 -8.87
N GLU A 64 24.37 4.67 -9.28
CA GLU A 64 24.79 3.39 -9.84
C GLU A 64 25.05 2.36 -8.73
N THR A 65 25.36 2.83 -7.52
CA THR A 65 25.64 1.98 -6.36
C THR A 65 24.90 2.43 -5.11
N ALA A 66 24.73 1.49 -4.17
CA ALA A 66 24.16 1.79 -2.86
C ALA A 66 25.06 2.72 -2.03
N ASP A 67 26.38 2.62 -2.16
CA ASP A 67 27.33 3.46 -1.44
C ASP A 67 27.21 4.94 -1.86
N GLU A 68 27.03 5.19 -3.15
CA GLU A 68 26.76 6.53 -3.67
C GLU A 68 25.45 7.11 -3.12
N PHE A 69 24.38 6.30 -3.07
CA PHE A 69 23.10 6.70 -2.49
C PHE A 69 23.22 7.04 -1.00
N VAL A 70 23.89 6.19 -0.21
CA VAL A 70 24.06 6.42 1.23
C VAL A 70 24.88 7.69 1.48
N ALA A 71 25.98 7.89 0.75
CA ALA A 71 26.79 9.10 0.87
C ALA A 71 25.99 10.38 0.54
N ASP A 72 25.08 10.30 -0.44
CA ASP A 72 24.18 11.41 -0.79
C ASP A 72 23.20 11.74 0.35
N VAL A 73 22.57 10.72 0.93
CA VAL A 73 21.64 10.88 2.06
C VAL A 73 22.34 11.43 3.29
N GLU A 74 23.54 10.95 3.62
CA GLU A 74 24.32 11.45 4.75
C GLU A 74 24.71 12.93 4.54
N ARG A 75 25.09 13.30 3.32
CA ARG A 75 25.39 14.70 2.97
C ARG A 75 24.17 15.59 3.13
N GLU A 76 23.02 15.20 2.58
CA GLU A 76 21.74 15.93 2.73
C GLU A 76 21.33 16.06 4.19
N ALA A 77 21.51 15.00 5.00
CA ALA A 77 21.22 15.04 6.42
C ALA A 77 22.13 16.05 7.15
N ALA A 78 23.42 16.07 6.84
CA ALA A 78 24.37 17.03 7.42
C ALA A 78 24.05 18.48 7.02
N GLU A 79 23.72 18.72 5.75
CA GLU A 79 23.32 20.04 5.24
C GLU A 79 22.03 20.57 5.88
N ARG A 80 21.10 19.66 6.21
CA ARG A 80 19.84 19.98 6.91
C ARG A 80 19.98 20.03 8.44
N GLY A 81 21.17 19.74 8.98
CA GLY A 81 21.42 19.70 10.42
C GLY A 81 20.69 18.55 11.15
N LEU A 82 20.46 17.45 10.46
CA LEU A 82 19.78 16.24 10.96
C LEU A 82 20.77 15.11 11.32
N ALA A 83 22.07 15.32 11.08
CA ALA A 83 23.16 14.39 11.35
C ALA A 83 23.80 14.62 12.74
#